data_AF-A0A2V5L612-F1
#
_entry.id   AF-A0A2V5L612-F1
#
_cell.length_a   1.000
_cell.length_b   1.000
_cell.length_c   1.000
_cell.angle_alpha   90.00
_cell.angle_beta   90.00
_cell.angle_gamma   90.00
#
_symmetry.space_group_name_H-M   'P 1'
#
loop_
_entity.id
_entity.type
_entity.pdbx_description
1 polymer ?
#
loop_
_entity_poly.entity_id
_entity_poly.type
_entity_poly.pdbx_seq_one_letter_code
_entity_poly.pdbx_strand_id
1 'polypeptide(L)'
;MKPTSLTALERFPFTDYNYHSVTISGYRGRCAKSAPPSFRNISRQYFQSEARRDFIGEAVVFAMLIITAAVAVANGAQAAVQLCRAFGAL
;
A
#
# COMPACT_ATOMS: atom_id res chain seq x y z
N MET A 1 21.32 -54.09 -11.66
CA MET A 1 20.85 -53.70 -10.32
C MET A 1 20.11 -52.39 -10.41
N LYS A 2 18.93 -52.37 -9.78
CA LYS A 2 18.07 -51.28 -9.29
C LYS A 2 17.79 -50.03 -10.16
N PRO A 3 16.49 -49.67 -10.32
CA PRO A 3 16.01 -48.46 -11.00
C PRO A 3 15.94 -47.27 -10.02
N THR A 4 15.16 -46.23 -10.36
CA THR A 4 14.62 -45.17 -9.46
C THR A 4 15.43 -43.85 -9.49
N SER A 5 14.86 -42.64 -9.62
CA SER A 5 13.46 -42.17 -9.57
C SER A 5 13.18 -41.03 -10.56
N LEU A 6 11.91 -40.94 -10.94
CA LEU A 6 11.24 -39.71 -11.37
C LEU A 6 11.46 -38.63 -10.30
N THR A 7 12.22 -37.60 -10.64
CA THR A 7 12.11 -36.30 -9.97
C THR A 7 11.59 -35.32 -11.00
N ALA A 8 10.26 -35.35 -11.15
CA ALA A 8 9.50 -34.21 -11.64
C ALA A 8 9.66 -33.09 -10.61
N LEU A 9 10.79 -32.40 -10.67
CA LEU A 9 11.01 -31.20 -9.89
C LEU A 9 10.25 -30.09 -10.62
N GLU A 10 9.08 -29.81 -10.05
CA GLU A 10 8.12 -28.76 -10.35
C GLU A 10 8.63 -27.75 -11.38
N ARG A 11 8.16 -27.96 -12.61
CA ARG A 11 8.29 -26.99 -13.69
C ARG A 11 7.46 -25.78 -13.28
N PHE A 12 8.14 -24.80 -12.69
CA PHE A 12 7.73 -23.39 -12.63
C PHE A 12 7.00 -23.04 -13.93
N PRO A 13 5.89 -22.27 -13.86
CA PRO A 13 4.98 -22.13 -14.99
C PRO A 13 5.78 -21.73 -16.22
N PHE A 14 5.69 -22.58 -17.25
CA PHE A 14 6.27 -22.31 -18.56
C PHE A 14 5.54 -21.10 -19.13
N THR A 15 6.02 -19.92 -18.76
CA THR A 15 5.51 -18.67 -19.26
C THR A 15 6.20 -18.50 -20.60
N ASP A 16 5.42 -18.70 -21.67
CA ASP A 16 5.85 -18.48 -23.04
C ASP A 16 6.02 -16.97 -23.28
N TYR A 17 6.98 -16.35 -22.59
CA TYR A 17 7.38 -14.99 -22.84
C TYR A 17 8.25 -15.00 -24.09
N ASN A 18 7.63 -14.72 -25.23
CA ASN A 18 8.34 -14.24 -26.41
C ASN A 18 8.85 -12.82 -26.14
N TYR A 19 9.86 -12.71 -25.28
CA TYR A 19 10.60 -11.47 -25.12
C TYR A 19 11.52 -11.37 -26.34
N HIS A 20 11.09 -10.63 -27.36
CA HIS A 20 11.97 -10.25 -28.45
C HIS A 20 13.11 -9.40 -27.87
N SER A 21 14.25 -10.05 -27.63
CA SER A 21 15.48 -9.33 -27.36
C SER A 21 15.81 -8.54 -28.63
N VAL A 22 15.61 -7.22 -28.59
CA VAL A 22 16.11 -6.33 -29.64
C VAL A 22 17.63 -6.49 -29.63
N THR A 23 18.16 -7.21 -30.61
CA THR A 23 19.60 -7.29 -30.84
C THR A 23 20.05 -5.95 -31.41
N ILE A 24 20.36 -4.99 -30.53
CA ILE A 24 21.13 -3.79 -30.90
C ILE A 24 22.54 -4.26 -31.22
N SER A 25 22.77 -4.61 -32.49
CA SER A 25 24.09 -4.96 -33.02
C SER A 25 24.98 -3.71 -33.02
N GLY A 26 25.63 -3.43 -31.89
CA GLY A 26 26.61 -2.35 -31.83
C GLY A 26 26.96 -1.80 -30.44
N TYR A 27 26.23 -2.14 -29.38
CA TYR A 27 26.52 -1.56 -28.07
C TYR A 27 27.59 -2.35 -27.31
N ARG A 28 28.86 -1.90 -27.39
CA ARG A 28 29.93 -2.34 -26.49
C ARG A 28 29.60 -1.86 -25.08
N GLY A 29 28.94 -2.72 -24.30
CA GLY A 29 28.64 -2.49 -22.90
C GLY A 29 29.94 -2.37 -22.10
N ARG A 30 30.38 -1.14 -21.84
CA ARG A 30 31.22 -0.85 -20.68
C ARG A 30 30.41 -1.34 -19.48
N CYS A 31 30.93 -2.30 -18.72
CA CYS A 31 30.33 -2.85 -17.51
C CYS A 31 29.99 -1.74 -16.50
N ALA A 32 28.87 -1.06 -16.69
CA ALA A 32 28.18 -0.35 -15.63
C ALA A 32 27.55 -1.44 -14.78
N LYS A 33 28.26 -1.89 -13.75
CA LYS A 33 27.68 -2.64 -12.63
C LYS A 33 26.73 -1.71 -11.87
N SER A 34 25.64 -1.29 -12.50
CA SER A 34 24.43 -0.94 -11.75
C SER A 34 23.65 -2.23 -11.71
N ALA A 35 23.80 -2.98 -10.63
CA ALA A 35 22.87 -4.07 -10.36
C ALA A 35 21.45 -3.53 -10.56
N PRO A 36 20.56 -4.23 -11.30
CA PRO A 36 19.18 -3.79 -11.41
C PRO A 36 18.66 -3.60 -9.98
N PRO A 37 18.05 -2.45 -9.65
CA PRO A 37 17.58 -2.22 -8.30
C PRO A 37 16.70 -3.41 -7.93
N SER A 38 17.09 -4.11 -6.85
CA SER A 38 16.33 -5.24 -6.34
C SER A 38 14.85 -4.84 -6.31
N PHE A 39 13.94 -5.75 -6.65
CA PHE A 39 12.50 -5.52 -6.51
C PHE A 39 12.14 -4.92 -5.16
N ARG A 40 12.89 -5.30 -4.11
CA ARG A 40 12.78 -4.76 -2.76
C ARG A 40 13.15 -3.28 -2.62
N ASN A 41 14.06 -2.76 -3.44
CA ASN A 41 14.45 -1.36 -3.46
C ASN A 41 13.40 -0.50 -4.20
N ILE A 42 12.87 -1.01 -5.31
CA ILE A 42 11.80 -0.33 -6.07
C ILE A 42 10.52 -0.24 -5.23
N SER A 43 10.11 -1.35 -4.61
CA SER A 43 8.94 -1.37 -3.74
C SER A 43 9.13 -0.44 -2.54
N ARG A 44 10.30 -0.46 -1.89
CA ARG A 44 10.61 0.46 -0.78
C ARG A 44 10.51 1.92 -1.19
N GLN A 45 11.00 2.29 -2.37
CA GLN A 45 10.97 3.66 -2.86
C GLN A 45 9.54 4.10 -3.20
N TYR A 46 8.72 3.20 -3.77
CA TYR A 46 7.28 3.43 -3.98
C TYR A 46 6.52 3.61 -2.66
N PHE A 47 6.70 2.70 -1.70
CA PHE A 47 6.04 2.82 -0.39
C PHE A 47 6.50 4.05 0.42
N GLN A 48 7.75 4.50 0.27
CA GLN A 48 8.22 5.70 0.97
C GLN A 48 7.68 7.00 0.37
N SER A 49 7.52 7.07 -0.95
CA SER A 49 7.11 8.27 -1.66
C SER A 49 5.59 8.38 -1.80
N GLU A 50 4.94 7.28 -2.18
CA GLU A 50 3.52 7.25 -2.53
C GLU A 50 2.65 6.96 -1.29
N ALA A 51 2.99 5.92 -0.52
CA ALA A 51 2.13 5.49 0.58
C ALA A 51 2.08 6.49 1.75
N ARG A 52 3.10 7.34 1.90
CA ARG A 52 3.13 8.34 2.98
C ARG A 52 2.20 9.53 2.71
N ARG A 53 2.03 9.92 1.46
CA ARG A 53 1.15 11.05 1.09
C ARG A 53 -0.32 10.65 1.19
N ASP A 54 -0.64 9.46 0.70
CA ASP A 54 -2.01 8.93 0.75
C ASP A 54 -2.47 8.74 2.21
N PHE A 55 -1.60 8.18 3.05
CA PHE A 55 -1.87 8.02 4.48
C PHE A 55 -2.08 9.35 5.23
N ILE A 56 -1.30 10.39 4.93
CA ILE A 56 -1.49 11.70 5.56
C ILE A 56 -2.82 12.32 5.13
N GLY A 57 -3.18 12.24 3.84
CA GLY A 57 -4.45 12.74 3.34
C GLY A 57 -5.64 12.06 4.02
N GLU A 58 -5.60 10.72 4.09
CA GLU A 58 -6.65 9.93 4.73
C GLU A 58 -6.76 10.20 6.24
N ALA A 59 -5.63 10.33 6.94
CA ALA A 59 -5.61 10.68 8.37
C ALA A 59 -6.21 12.07 8.63
N VAL A 60 -5.96 13.05 7.76
CA VAL A 60 -6.55 14.39 7.87
C VAL A 60 -8.06 14.33 7.67
N VAL A 61 -8.56 13.62 6.66
CA VAL A 61 -10.00 13.45 6.43
C VAL A 61 -10.65 12.75 7.63
N PHE A 62 -10.04 11.68 8.14
CA PHE A 62 -10.52 10.98 9.32
C PHE A 62 -10.59 11.90 10.55
N ALA A 63 -9.55 12.69 10.80
CA ALA A 63 -9.54 13.66 11.90
C ALA A 63 -10.67 14.69 11.76
N MET A 64 -10.93 15.20 10.55
CA MET A 64 -12.04 16.11 10.30
C MET A 64 -13.41 15.49 10.61
N LEU A 65 -13.60 14.22 10.25
CA LEU A 65 -14.83 13.49 10.58
C LEU A 65 -15.01 13.34 12.09
N ILE A 66 -13.95 13.00 12.82
CA ILE A 66 -13.98 12.88 14.29
C ILE A 66 -14.33 14.22 14.94
N ILE A 67 -13.70 15.32 14.51
CA ILE A 67 -13.99 16.67 15.03
C ILE A 67 -15.45 17.03 14.77
N THR A 68 -15.94 16.82 13.55
CA THR A 68 -17.31 17.13 13.17
C THR A 68 -18.32 16.35 14.02
N ALA A 69 -18.07 15.05 14.21
CA ALA A 69 -18.91 14.20 15.06
C ALA A 69 -18.87 14.65 16.52
N ALA A 70 -17.69 14.98 17.05
CA ALA A 70 -17.54 15.45 18.43
C ALA A 70 -18.31 16.75 18.68
N VAL A 71 -18.28 17.70 17.73
CA VAL A 71 -19.06 18.95 17.82
C VAL A 71 -20.56 18.65 17.84
N ALA A 72 -21.05 17.78 16.97
CA ALA A 72 -22.46 17.40 16.95
C ALA A 72 -22.91 16.75 18.28
N VAL A 73 -22.09 15.84 18.82
CA VAL A 73 -22.34 15.20 20.12
C VAL A 73 -22.33 16.20 21.26
N ALA A 74 -21.36 17.12 21.30
CA ALA A 74 -21.28 18.14 22.34
C ALA A 74 -22.51 19.07 22.31
N ASN A 75 -22.92 19.52 21.13
CA ASN A 75 -24.11 20.35 20.97
C ASN A 75 -25.38 19.61 21.41
N GLY A 76 -25.52 18.33 21.02
CA GLY A 76 -26.63 17.49 21.47
C GLY A 76 -26.66 17.30 22.98
N ALA A 77 -25.50 17.05 23.60
CA ALA A 77 -25.38 16.92 25.05
C ALA A 77 -25.74 18.23 25.78
N GLN A 78 -25.29 19.38 25.27
CA GLN A 78 -25.67 20.68 25.83
C GLN A 78 -27.18 20.91 25.74
N ALA A 79 -27.80 20.62 24.60
CA ALA A 79 -29.25 20.74 24.42
C ALA A 79 -30.01 19.81 25.39
N ALA A 80 -29.56 18.56 25.55
CA ALA A 80 -30.16 17.63 26.51
C ALA A 80 -30.05 18.12 27.95
N VAL A 81 -28.89 18.66 28.35
CA VAL A 81 -28.71 19.25 29.69
C VAL A 81 -29.63 20.45 29.89
N GLN A 82 -29.77 21.33 28.89
CA GLN A 82 -30.69 22.47 28.97
C GLN A 82 -32.14 22.02 29.10
N LEU A 83 -32.54 20.97 28.36
CA LEU A 83 -33.86 20.36 28.46
C LEU A 83 -34.12 19.80 29.87
N CYS A 84 -33.19 19.02 30.40
CA CYS A 84 -33.29 18.48 31.76
C CYS A 84 -33.39 19.58 32.82
N ARG A 85 -32.66 20.69 32.64
CA ARG A 85 -32.78 21.85 33.55
C ARG A 85 -34.14 22.52 33.43
N ALA A 86 -34.66 22.70 32.22
CA ALA A 86 -35.95 23.34 31.98
C ALA A 86 -37.12 22.54 32.56
N PHE A 87 -37.04 21.20 32.58
CA PHE A 87 -38.11 20.33 33.10
C PHE A 87 -37.87 19.79 34.52
N GLY A 88 -36.61 19.74 34.98
CA GLY A 88 -36.22 19.18 36.28
C GLY A 88 -35.95 20.22 37.37
N ALA A 89 -35.86 21.51 37.03
CA ALA A 89 -35.94 22.59 38.00
C ALA A 89 -37.42 22.94 38.26
N LEU A 90 -38.09 22.08 39.03
CA LEU A 90 -39.29 22.39 39.81
C LEU A 90 -38.94 22.28 41.30
#